data_AF-A0A955L3E2-F1
#
_entry.id   AF-A0A955L3E2-F1
#
_cell.length_a   1.000
_cell.length_b   1.000
_cell.length_c   1.000
_cell.angle_alpha   90.00
_cell.angle_beta   90.00
_cell.angle_gamma   90.00
#
_symmetry.space_group_name_H-M   'P 1'
#
loop_
_entity.id
_entity.type
_entity.pdbx_description
1 polymer ?
#
loop_
_entity_poly.entity_id
_entity_poly.type
_entity_poly.pdbx_seq_one_letter_code
_entity_poly.pdbx_strand_id
1 'polypeptide(L)'
;MNQSNKTPQNFKQLFWDIDRDRLDKDEDSMFIISRLLEKGRMDAVKWVYKTYGPNKILKVVNTSPNITSKTRYFWNLILTDDR
;
A
#
# COMPACT_ATOMS: atom_id res chain seq x y z
N MET A 1 16.76 -11.76 11.44
CA MET A 1 15.69 -10.74 11.52
C MET A 1 16.28 -9.40 11.07
N ASN A 2 16.08 -9.03 9.81
CA ASN A 2 16.66 -7.80 9.26
C ASN A 2 15.75 -6.60 9.61
N GLN A 3 16.28 -5.66 10.39
CA GLN A 3 15.53 -4.48 10.85
C GLN A 3 15.19 -3.46 9.73
N SER A 4 15.57 -3.71 8.48
CA SER A 4 15.39 -2.85 7.31
C SER A 4 14.05 -3.03 6.56
N ASN A 5 13.17 -3.91 7.05
CA ASN A 5 11.92 -4.27 6.36
C ASN A 5 10.64 -3.75 7.03
N LYS A 6 10.76 -3.00 8.13
CA LYS A 6 9.58 -2.52 8.87
C LYS A 6 8.92 -1.33 8.19
N THR A 7 7.59 -1.38 8.12
CA THR A 7 6.75 -0.27 7.67
C THR A 7 6.97 0.96 8.56
N PRO A 8 6.99 2.19 8.00
CA PRO A 8 7.27 3.40 8.76
C PRO A 8 6.34 3.60 9.96
N GLN A 9 6.92 4.09 11.06
CA GLN A 9 6.22 4.33 12.34
C GLN A 9 5.07 5.35 12.23
N ASN A 10 5.06 6.21 11.20
CA ASN A 10 4.00 7.18 10.96
C ASN A 10 2.68 6.54 10.46
N PHE A 11 2.67 5.25 10.09
CA PHE A 11 1.46 4.56 9.64
C PHE A 11 0.80 3.67 10.71
N LYS A 12 1.25 3.74 11.96
CA LYS A 12 0.76 2.88 13.06
C LYS A 12 -0.76 2.82 13.16
N GLN A 13 -1.44 3.95 12.98
CA GLN A 13 -2.91 4.03 13.06
C GLN A 13 -3.61 3.27 11.94
N LEU A 14 -2.96 3.02 10.80
CA LEU A 14 -3.53 2.27 9.68
C LEU A 14 -3.49 0.75 9.91
N PHE A 15 -2.76 0.29 10.93
CA PHE A 15 -2.48 -1.12 11.23
C PHE A 15 -2.83 -1.47 12.69
N TRP A 16 -3.87 -0.84 13.23
CA TRP A 16 -4.28 -1.02 14.63
C TRP A 16 -4.80 -2.43 14.94
N ASP A 17 -5.26 -3.14 13.92
CA ASP A 17 -5.89 -4.46 13.96
C ASP A 17 -4.91 -5.62 13.72
N ILE A 18 -3.62 -5.35 13.53
CA ILE A 18 -2.61 -6.38 13.23
C ILE A 18 -1.39 -6.26 14.14
N ASP A 19 -0.74 -7.41 14.36
CA ASP A 19 0.56 -7.45 15.01
C ASP A 19 1.64 -6.94 14.04
N ARG A 20 2.12 -5.72 14.30
CA ARG A 20 3.11 -5.05 13.44
C ARG A 20 4.46 -5.72 13.44
N ASP A 21 4.81 -6.47 14.48
CA ASP A 21 6.11 -7.17 14.52
C ASP A 21 6.16 -8.36 13.58
N ARG A 22 5.00 -8.75 13.03
CA ARG A 22 4.87 -9.80 12.02
C ARG A 22 4.68 -9.26 10.61
N LEU A 23 4.55 -7.93 10.45
CA LEU A 23 4.33 -7.30 9.15
C LEU A 23 5.65 -7.14 8.40
N ASP A 24 5.82 -7.90 7.32
CA ASP A 24 6.96 -7.79 6.41
C ASP A 24 6.57 -7.01 5.15
N LYS A 25 7.35 -5.98 4.80
CA LYS A 25 7.03 -5.11 3.66
C LYS A 25 6.96 -5.86 2.32
N ASP A 26 7.71 -6.94 2.16
CA ASP A 26 7.80 -7.65 0.88
C ASP A 26 6.76 -8.76 0.82
N GLU A 27 6.66 -9.58 1.86
CA GLU A 27 5.69 -10.69 1.97
C GLU A 27 4.25 -10.16 2.07
N ASP A 28 4.01 -9.13 2.88
CA ASP A 28 2.67 -8.55 3.08
C ASP A 28 2.38 -7.38 2.13
N SER A 29 3.17 -7.22 1.07
CA SER A 29 3.10 -6.04 0.19
C SER A 29 1.69 -5.78 -0.38
N MET A 30 0.94 -6.82 -0.74
CA MET A 30 -0.45 -6.66 -1.22
C MET A 30 -1.35 -6.02 -0.16
N PHE A 31 -1.28 -6.51 1.08
CA PHE A 31 -2.06 -5.98 2.19
C PHE A 31 -1.64 -4.55 2.53
N ILE A 32 -0.33 -4.29 2.63
CA ILE A 32 0.21 -2.97 2.95
C ILE A 32 -0.20 -1.94 1.91
N ILE A 33 0.02 -2.23 0.62
CA ILE A 33 -0.39 -1.34 -0.47
C ILE A 33 -1.89 -1.10 -0.40
N SER A 34 -2.70 -2.17 -0.28
CA SER A 34 -4.16 -2.01 -0.22
C SER A 34 -4.60 -1.11 0.93
N ARG A 35 -4.04 -1.33 2.12
CA ARG A 35 -4.38 -0.58 3.33
C ARG A 35 -4.03 0.90 3.21
N LEU A 36 -2.84 1.21 2.70
CA LEU A 36 -2.37 2.59 2.58
C LEU A 36 -3.08 3.34 1.46
N LEU A 37 -3.47 2.68 0.37
CA LEU A 37 -4.25 3.31 -0.70
C LEU A 37 -5.72 3.54 -0.31
N GLU A 38 -6.30 2.69 0.53
CA GLU A 38 -7.70 2.84 1.00
C GLU A 38 -7.86 3.85 2.13
N LYS A 39 -6.90 3.88 3.07
CA LYS A 39 -7.07 4.60 4.34
C LYS A 39 -5.98 5.63 4.61
N GLY A 40 -4.91 5.61 3.82
CA GLY A 40 -3.77 6.49 4.02
C GLY A 40 -4.00 7.90 3.50
N ARG A 41 -3.19 8.83 4.00
CA ARG A 41 -3.08 10.20 3.46
C ARG A 41 -1.96 10.26 2.42
N MET A 42 -1.71 11.46 1.91
CA MET A 42 -0.72 11.70 0.85
C MET A 42 0.69 11.22 1.19
N ASP A 43 1.10 11.26 2.46
CA ASP A 43 2.38 10.73 2.92
C ASP A 43 2.47 9.20 2.81
N ALA A 44 1.38 8.49 3.14
CA ALA A 44 1.25 7.05 2.95
C ALA A 44 1.32 6.66 1.47
N VAL A 45 0.60 7.41 0.62
CA VAL A 45 0.66 7.24 -0.83
C VAL A 45 2.10 7.42 -1.33
N LYS A 46 2.75 8.54 -1.00
CA LYS A 46 4.14 8.80 -1.43
C LYS A 46 5.09 7.68 -1.00
N TRP A 47 4.91 7.14 0.20
CA TRP A 47 5.72 6.02 0.66
C TRP A 47 5.47 4.74 -0.14
N VAL A 48 4.21 4.40 -0.43
CA VAL A 48 3.84 3.24 -1.27
C VAL A 48 4.46 3.36 -2.65
N TYR A 49 4.35 4.53 -3.29
CA TYR A 49 4.97 4.81 -4.59
C TYR A 49 6.48 4.64 -4.57
N LYS A 50 7.16 5.22 -3.59
CA LYS A 50 8.62 5.11 -3.44
C LYS A 50 9.08 3.67 -3.18
N THR A 51 8.28 2.89 -2.44
CA THR A 51 8.67 1.56 -1.97
C THR A 51 8.42 0.46 -3.00
N TYR A 52 7.27 0.51 -3.69
CA TYR A 52 6.82 -0.58 -4.55
C TYR A 52 6.81 -0.23 -6.04
N GLY A 53 6.80 1.05 -6.39
CA GLY A 53 6.73 1.52 -7.77
C GLY A 53 5.34 1.33 -8.41
N PRO A 54 5.06 2.06 -9.50
CA PRO A 54 3.73 2.14 -10.09
C PRO A 54 3.21 0.79 -10.63
N ASN A 55 4.10 -0.05 -11.19
CA ASN A 55 3.69 -1.34 -11.76
C ASN A 55 3.16 -2.32 -10.69
N LYS A 56 3.84 -2.41 -9.53
CA LYS A 56 3.40 -3.28 -8.43
C LYS A 56 2.11 -2.75 -7.81
N ILE A 57 2.00 -1.43 -7.67
CA ILE A 57 0.79 -0.75 -7.18
C ILE A 57 -0.39 -1.05 -8.11
N LEU A 58 -0.23 -0.84 -9.42
CA LEU A 58 -1.28 -1.10 -10.40
C LEU A 58 -1.73 -2.57 -10.38
N LYS A 59 -0.79 -3.51 -10.23
CA LYS A 59 -1.11 -4.94 -10.06
C LYS A 59 -1.97 -5.17 -8.81
N VAL A 60 -1.60 -4.60 -7.66
CA VAL A 60 -2.35 -4.76 -6.41
C VAL A 60 -3.72 -4.09 -6.49
N VAL A 61 -3.80 -2.87 -7.02
CA VAL A 61 -5.06 -2.15 -7.27
C VAL A 61 -6.03 -3.01 -8.07
N ASN A 62 -5.53 -3.75 -9.07
CA ASN A 62 -6.37 -4.56 -9.95
C ASN A 62 -6.62 -6.00 -9.47
N THR A 63 -5.93 -6.50 -8.45
CA THR A 63 -6.06 -7.91 -8.01
C THR A 63 -6.47 -8.07 -6.55
N SER A 64 -6.25 -7.07 -5.70
CA SER A 64 -6.53 -7.18 -4.28
C SER A 64 -8.03 -7.18 -4.00
N PRO A 65 -8.54 -8.11 -3.17
CA PRO A 65 -9.91 -8.07 -2.67
C PRO A 65 -10.12 -6.97 -1.62
N ASN A 66 -9.03 -6.43 -1.06
CA ASN A 66 -9.07 -5.39 -0.02
C ASN A 66 -9.15 -3.97 -0.62
N ILE A 67 -9.33 -3.85 -1.94
CA ILE A 67 -9.49 -2.59 -2.66
C ILE A 67 -10.93 -2.51 -3.21
N THR A 68 -11.67 -1.52 -2.73
CA THR A 68 -13.02 -1.16 -3.17
C THR A 68 -13.03 -0.71 -4.63
N SER A 69 -14.17 -0.83 -5.30
CA SER A 69 -14.32 -0.41 -6.69
C SER A 69 -14.03 1.09 -6.89
N LYS A 70 -14.40 1.93 -5.91
CA LYS A 70 -14.13 3.37 -5.95
C LYS A 70 -12.63 3.66 -5.93
N THR A 71 -11.92 3.08 -4.97
CA THR A 71 -10.46 3.25 -4.83
C THR A 71 -9.75 2.68 -6.06
N ARG A 72 -10.21 1.53 -6.58
CA ARG A 72 -9.69 0.95 -7.83
C ARG A 72 -9.81 1.88 -9.02
N TYR A 73 -11.00 2.42 -9.23
CA TYR A 73 -11.27 3.33 -10.33
C TYR A 73 -10.38 4.57 -10.25
N PHE A 74 -10.31 5.19 -9.07
CA PHE A 74 -9.45 6.35 -8.82
C PHE A 74 -7.98 6.06 -9.14
N TRP A 75 -7.41 4.97 -8.62
CA TRP A 75 -6.01 4.66 -8.84
C TRP A 75 -5.69 4.20 -10.25
N ASN A 76 -6.61 3.50 -10.93
CA ASN A 76 -6.43 3.19 -12.34
C ASN A 76 -6.35 4.48 -13.16
N LEU A 77 -7.25 5.45 -12.94
CA LEU A 77 -7.20 6.74 -13.62
C LEU A 77 -5.84 7.43 -13.43
N ILE A 78 -5.36 7.54 -12.18
CA ILE A 78 -4.08 8.18 -11.88
C ILE A 78 -2.87 7.43 -12.48
N LEU A 79 -2.84 6.10 -12.36
CA LEU A 79 -1.67 5.29 -12.76
C LEU A 79 -1.57 5.04 -14.26
N THR A 80 -2.66 5.19 -15.01
CA THR A 80 -2.66 5.00 -16.47
C THR A 80 -2.45 6.30 -17.25
N ASP A 81 -2.78 7.45 -16.65
CA ASP A 81 -2.65 8.77 -17.28
C ASP A 81 -1.22 9.35 -17.18
N ASP A 82 -0.39 8.79 -16.27
CA ASP A 82 1.03 9.12 -16.10
C ASP A 82 1.97 8.43 -17.14
N ARG A 83 1.46 8.05 -18.33
CA ARG A 83 2.25 7.41 -19.42
C ARG A 83 2.51 8.32 -20.61
#